data_AF-A0A0H3D577-F1
#
_entry.id   AF-A0A0H3D577-F1
#
_cell.length_a   1.000
_cell.length_b   1.000
_cell.length_c   1.000
_cell.angle_alpha   90.00
_cell.angle_beta   90.00
_cell.angle_gamma   90.00
#
_symmetry.space_group_name_H-M   'P 1'
#
loop_
_entity.id
_entity.type
_entity.pdbx_description
1 polymer ?
#
loop_
_entity_poly.entity_id
_entity_poly.type
_entity_poly.pdbx_seq_one_letter_code
_entity_poly.pdbx_strand_id
1 'polypeptide(L)'
;MTATIARTAAPPARVRGLLVATAARARVELLSFARERVAMVFTFAFPVVLLVIIASILRGTDIGGGVDFAQYFVAGMIAAGVFGTGFQTLAIAIPIERDTGALKRLAGTPMPKSAYFLGKIAVVVVVTAVQNLLLLTIGVLAFGLRLPTTPGPWLTYLWVALLGITACTLLGVAVAGLVRNGYAAPALASPIAIVLQFVSGVFFVFTTLPRWMQTVGALFPLKWMTQGMRAVFLPDAYAVREPAGSWELPMVAAVLAIWCCAGLFVAVRTFRWRNRHDGDD
;
A
#
# COMPACT_ATOMS: atom_id res chain seq x y z
N MET A 1 24.70 52.47 -18.21
CA MET A 1 23.76 51.81 -17.29
C MET A 1 23.53 50.40 -17.84
N THR A 2 24.38 49.44 -17.46
CA THR A 2 24.43 48.12 -18.10
C THR A 2 23.69 47.13 -17.19
N ALA A 3 22.55 46.64 -17.65
CA ALA A 3 21.70 45.73 -16.88
C ALA A 3 22.30 44.32 -16.82
N THR A 4 22.64 43.87 -15.62
CA THR A 4 23.04 42.49 -15.33
C THR A 4 21.81 41.58 -15.37
N ILE A 5 21.66 40.80 -16.44
CA ILE A 5 20.64 39.75 -16.51
C ILE A 5 21.10 38.57 -15.64
N ALA A 6 20.42 38.35 -14.52
CA ALA A 6 20.61 37.16 -13.69
C ALA A 6 20.13 35.91 -14.46
N ARG A 7 21.09 35.06 -14.89
CA ARG A 7 20.78 33.71 -15.40
C ARG A 7 20.24 32.86 -14.26
N THR A 8 18.96 32.52 -14.32
CA THR A 8 18.39 31.41 -13.56
C THR A 8 19.17 30.13 -13.88
N ALA A 9 19.84 29.58 -12.87
CA ALA A 9 20.67 28.39 -13.02
C ALA A 9 19.80 27.18 -13.42
N ALA A 10 20.00 26.66 -14.64
CA ALA A 10 19.39 25.40 -15.05
C ALA A 10 19.92 24.25 -14.17
N PRO A 11 19.07 23.29 -13.77
CA PRO A 11 19.50 22.17 -12.93
C PRO A 11 20.61 21.37 -13.63
N PRO A 12 21.64 20.89 -12.89
CA PRO A 12 22.80 20.21 -13.47
C PRO A 12 22.38 18.94 -14.22
N ALA A 13 23.01 18.66 -15.37
CA ALA A 13 22.66 17.60 -16.32
C ALA A 13 22.41 16.20 -15.71
N ARG A 14 23.02 15.88 -14.55
CA ARG A 14 22.79 14.63 -13.79
C ARG A 14 21.36 14.49 -13.25
N VAL A 15 20.73 15.58 -12.81
CA VAL A 15 19.36 15.56 -12.24
C VAL A 15 18.34 15.35 -13.34
N ARG A 16 18.54 15.97 -14.51
CA ARG A 16 17.73 15.73 -15.72
C ARG A 16 17.81 14.27 -16.16
N GLY A 17 19.00 13.66 -16.11
CA GLY A 17 19.18 12.23 -16.38
C GLY A 17 18.40 11.32 -15.43
N LEU A 18 18.42 11.60 -14.12
CA LEU A 18 17.68 10.82 -13.12
C LEU A 18 16.15 10.95 -13.30
N LEU A 19 15.64 12.16 -13.52
CA LEU A 19 14.21 12.39 -13.70
C LEU A 19 13.70 11.69 -14.97
N VAL A 20 14.43 11.80 -16.08
CA VAL A 20 14.09 11.13 -17.34
C VAL A 20 14.16 9.61 -17.18
N ALA A 21 15.20 9.08 -16.52
CA ALA A 21 15.33 7.65 -16.25
C ALA A 21 14.19 7.12 -15.36
N THR A 22 13.82 7.89 -14.33
CA THR A 22 12.71 7.55 -13.42
C THR A 22 11.37 7.56 -14.14
N ALA A 23 11.09 8.61 -14.93
CA ALA A 23 9.86 8.70 -15.71
C ALA A 23 9.75 7.57 -16.75
N ALA A 24 10.86 7.27 -17.44
CA ALA A 24 10.92 6.15 -18.39
C ALA A 24 10.66 4.82 -17.68
N ARG A 25 11.26 4.58 -16.50
CA ARG A 25 11.03 3.35 -15.75
C ARG A 25 9.60 3.25 -15.23
N ALA A 26 9.06 4.32 -14.65
CA ALA A 26 7.68 4.38 -14.19
C ALA A 26 6.70 4.05 -15.32
N ARG A 27 6.94 4.60 -16.53
CA ARG A 27 6.13 4.29 -17.71
C ARG A 27 6.22 2.81 -18.09
N VAL A 28 7.42 2.23 -18.11
CA VAL A 28 7.59 0.80 -18.42
C VAL A 28 6.88 -0.08 -17.40
N GLU A 29 7.01 0.22 -16.12
CA GLU A 29 6.37 -0.53 -15.04
C GLU A 29 4.84 -0.43 -15.12
N LEU A 30 4.28 0.77 -15.34
CA LEU A 30 2.84 0.97 -15.53
C LEU A 30 2.30 0.23 -16.75
N LEU A 31 3.02 0.29 -17.88
CA LEU A 31 2.64 -0.43 -19.09
C LEU A 31 2.75 -1.95 -18.90
N SER A 32 3.76 -2.42 -18.17
CA SER A 32 3.94 -3.85 -17.88
C SER A 32 2.77 -4.35 -17.02
N PHE A 33 2.41 -3.62 -15.96
CA PHE A 33 1.24 -3.92 -15.14
C PHE A 33 -0.05 -3.92 -15.97
N ALA A 34 -0.27 -2.90 -16.79
CA ALA A 34 -1.46 -2.81 -17.65
C ALA A 34 -1.53 -3.92 -18.73
N ARG A 35 -0.37 -4.44 -19.14
CA ARG A 35 -0.27 -5.55 -20.11
C ARG A 35 -0.42 -6.92 -19.44
N GLU A 36 -0.11 -7.03 -18.16
CA GLU A 36 -0.35 -8.24 -17.37
C GLU A 36 -1.84 -8.34 -17.00
N ARG A 37 -2.68 -8.57 -18.00
CA ARG A 37 -4.15 -8.51 -17.89
C ARG A 37 -4.69 -9.34 -16.74
N VAL A 38 -4.14 -10.53 -16.52
CA VAL A 38 -4.56 -11.42 -15.43
C VAL A 38 -4.29 -10.76 -14.08
N ALA A 39 -3.05 -10.32 -13.82
CA ALA A 39 -2.72 -9.65 -12.55
C ALA A 39 -3.50 -8.36 -12.37
N MET A 40 -3.66 -7.55 -13.42
CA MET A 40 -4.45 -6.32 -13.38
C MET A 40 -5.91 -6.60 -12.99
N VAL A 41 -6.55 -7.56 -13.67
CA VAL A 41 -7.94 -7.97 -13.36
C VAL A 41 -8.04 -8.46 -11.92
N PHE A 42 -7.17 -9.36 -11.46
CA PHE A 42 -7.24 -9.84 -10.07
C PHE A 42 -6.94 -8.76 -9.04
N THR A 43 -6.00 -7.85 -9.31
CA THR A 43 -5.64 -6.76 -8.39
C THR A 43 -6.84 -5.85 -8.12
N PHE A 44 -7.60 -5.50 -9.17
CA PHE A 44 -8.78 -4.65 -9.04
C PHE A 44 -10.05 -5.41 -8.68
N ALA A 45 -10.30 -6.54 -9.34
CA ALA A 45 -11.53 -7.31 -9.19
C ALA A 45 -11.59 -8.01 -7.83
N PHE A 46 -10.49 -8.54 -7.30
CA PHE A 46 -10.56 -9.28 -6.03
C PHE A 46 -11.07 -8.41 -4.87
N PRO A 47 -10.50 -7.22 -4.59
CA PRO A 47 -11.03 -6.37 -3.53
C PRO A 47 -12.43 -5.85 -3.84
N VAL A 48 -12.76 -5.58 -5.10
CA VAL A 48 -14.09 -5.10 -5.50
C VAL A 48 -15.17 -6.17 -5.33
N VAL A 49 -14.91 -7.38 -5.82
CA VAL A 49 -15.83 -8.52 -5.68
C VAL A 49 -16.01 -8.84 -4.20
N LEU A 50 -14.92 -8.87 -3.44
CA LEU A 50 -14.99 -9.12 -2.00
C LEU A 50 -15.77 -8.04 -1.27
N LEU A 51 -15.54 -6.76 -1.61
CA LEU A 51 -16.32 -5.63 -1.13
C LEU A 51 -17.80 -5.83 -1.43
N VAL A 52 -18.15 -6.04 -2.70
CA VAL A 52 -19.54 -6.14 -3.15
C VAL A 52 -20.24 -7.33 -2.50
N ILE A 53 -19.61 -8.50 -2.45
CA ILE A 53 -20.22 -9.70 -1.85
C ILE A 53 -20.47 -9.48 -0.36
N ILE A 54 -19.44 -9.15 0.41
CA ILE A 54 -19.57 -9.06 1.88
C ILE A 54 -20.43 -7.87 2.28
N ALA A 55 -20.23 -6.70 1.68
CA ALA A 55 -21.01 -5.52 2.00
C ALA A 55 -22.48 -5.66 1.59
N SER A 56 -22.80 -6.43 0.54
CA SER A 56 -24.20 -6.71 0.17
C SER A 56 -24.87 -7.68 1.14
N ILE A 57 -24.14 -8.70 1.60
CA ILE A 57 -24.66 -9.68 2.57
C ILE A 57 -24.93 -9.03 3.93
N LEU A 58 -24.03 -8.14 4.35
CA LEU A 58 -24.07 -7.53 5.68
C LEU A 58 -24.70 -6.13 5.70
N ARG A 59 -25.28 -5.70 4.58
CA ARG A 59 -25.98 -4.41 4.48
C ARG A 59 -27.17 -4.36 5.45
N GLY A 60 -27.33 -3.23 6.13
CA GLY A 60 -28.38 -3.04 7.14
C GLY A 60 -28.00 -3.56 8.52
N THR A 61 -26.80 -4.12 8.69
CA THR A 61 -26.29 -4.56 9.99
C THR A 61 -25.69 -3.37 10.71
N ASP A 62 -26.41 -2.82 11.69
CA ASP A 62 -25.88 -1.78 12.58
C ASP A 62 -24.83 -2.39 13.52
N ILE A 63 -23.59 -1.92 13.40
CA ILE A 63 -22.49 -2.28 14.31
C ILE A 63 -22.41 -1.34 15.51
N GLY A 64 -23.42 -0.50 15.68
CA GLY A 64 -23.62 0.45 16.75
C GLY A 64 -23.18 1.86 16.36
N GLY A 65 -23.89 2.86 16.89
CA GLY A 65 -23.58 4.27 16.65
C GLY A 65 -24.10 4.78 15.31
N GLY A 66 -25.09 4.08 14.73
CA GLY A 66 -25.66 4.43 13.44
C GLY A 66 -24.70 4.18 12.27
N VAL A 67 -23.73 3.28 12.45
CA VAL A 67 -22.77 2.89 11.43
C VAL A 67 -23.16 1.54 10.89
N ASP A 68 -23.34 1.47 9.58
CA ASP A 68 -23.59 0.21 8.90
C ASP A 68 -22.28 -0.57 8.69
N PHE A 69 -22.34 -1.90 8.83
CA PHE A 69 -21.18 -2.76 8.57
C PHE A 69 -20.57 -2.51 7.19
N ALA A 70 -21.38 -2.28 6.15
CA ALA A 70 -20.88 -2.04 4.81
C ALA A 70 -19.97 -0.79 4.76
N GLN A 71 -20.33 0.29 5.45
CA GLN A 71 -19.53 1.52 5.51
C GLN A 71 -18.20 1.28 6.23
N TYR A 72 -18.24 0.57 7.35
CA TYR A 72 -17.05 0.15 8.09
C TYR A 72 -16.14 -0.73 7.24
N PHE A 73 -16.73 -1.64 6.46
CA PHE A 73 -16.01 -2.57 5.59
C PHE A 73 -15.35 -1.87 4.40
N VAL A 74 -16.01 -0.88 3.78
CA VAL A 74 -15.38 -0.06 2.71
C VAL A 74 -14.09 0.60 3.21
N ALA A 75 -14.11 1.21 4.39
CA ALA A 75 -12.92 1.84 4.98
C ALA A 75 -11.78 0.82 5.23
N GLY A 76 -12.13 -0.37 5.73
CA GLY A 76 -11.19 -1.48 5.89
C GLY A 76 -10.59 -1.96 4.56
N MET A 77 -11.43 -2.07 3.52
CA MET A 77 -11.02 -2.51 2.18
C MET A 77 -10.11 -1.50 1.48
N ILE A 78 -10.28 -0.20 1.72
CA ILE A 78 -9.35 0.84 1.25
C ILE A 78 -7.97 0.63 1.86
N ALA A 79 -7.88 0.40 3.18
CA ALA A 79 -6.61 0.09 3.83
C ALA A 79 -5.99 -1.22 3.31
N ALA A 80 -6.81 -2.26 3.11
CA ALA A 80 -6.38 -3.53 2.52
C ALA A 80 -5.87 -3.37 1.09
N GLY A 81 -6.50 -2.49 0.29
CA GLY A 81 -6.05 -2.13 -1.06
C GLY A 81 -4.64 -1.55 -1.04
N VAL A 82 -4.39 -0.55 -0.19
CA VAL A 82 -3.05 0.06 -0.01
C VAL A 82 -2.01 -0.96 0.44
N PHE A 83 -2.39 -1.88 1.33
CA PHE A 83 -1.51 -2.96 1.77
C PHE A 83 -1.23 -3.96 0.64
N GLY A 84 -2.23 -4.40 -0.10
CA GLY A 84 -2.07 -5.34 -1.22
C GLY A 84 -1.16 -4.78 -2.32
N THR A 85 -1.39 -3.54 -2.73
CA THR A 85 -0.58 -2.89 -3.76
C THR A 85 0.84 -2.56 -3.31
N GLY A 86 1.05 -2.17 -2.04
CA GLY A 86 2.37 -1.85 -1.51
C GLY A 86 3.18 -3.07 -1.11
N PHE A 87 2.63 -3.91 -0.23
CA PHE A 87 3.31 -5.08 0.31
C PHE A 87 3.30 -6.25 -0.67
N GLN A 88 2.11 -6.73 -1.04
CA GLN A 88 1.98 -8.01 -1.75
C GLN A 88 2.54 -7.92 -3.17
N THR A 89 2.25 -6.85 -3.91
CA THR A 89 2.79 -6.65 -5.27
C THR A 89 4.32 -6.67 -5.27
N LEU A 90 4.98 -5.95 -4.36
CA LEU A 90 6.44 -5.87 -4.35
C LEU A 90 7.10 -7.12 -3.77
N ALA A 91 6.50 -7.73 -2.75
CA ALA A 91 6.96 -8.99 -2.19
C ALA A 91 6.97 -10.12 -3.22
N ILE A 92 6.10 -10.05 -4.24
CA ILE A 92 5.99 -11.03 -5.32
C ILE A 92 6.81 -10.64 -6.55
N ALA A 93 6.67 -9.40 -7.04
CA ALA A 93 7.27 -8.98 -8.31
C ALA A 93 8.80 -8.94 -8.25
N ILE A 94 9.39 -8.47 -7.14
CA ILE A 94 10.84 -8.31 -7.03
C ILE A 94 11.58 -9.66 -7.09
N PRO A 95 11.18 -10.71 -6.35
CA PRO A 95 11.79 -12.03 -6.49
C PRO A 95 11.63 -12.63 -7.90
N ILE A 96 10.47 -12.47 -8.53
CA ILE A 96 10.24 -12.93 -9.91
C ILE A 96 11.17 -12.22 -10.90
N GLU A 97 11.33 -10.90 -10.76
CA GLU A 97 12.27 -10.12 -11.59
C GLU A 97 13.72 -10.49 -11.36
N ARG A 98 14.05 -10.97 -10.16
CA ARG A 98 15.39 -11.45 -9.84
C ARG A 98 15.67 -12.78 -10.52
N ASP A 99 14.72 -13.70 -10.45
CA ASP A 99 14.83 -15.04 -11.02
C ASP A 99 14.82 -15.04 -12.55
N THR A 100 14.04 -14.15 -13.17
CA THR A 100 14.04 -13.96 -14.63
C THR A 100 15.25 -13.17 -15.16
N GLY A 101 16.20 -12.82 -14.28
CA GLY A 101 17.39 -12.04 -14.61
C GLY A 101 17.10 -10.58 -15.02
N ALA A 102 15.87 -10.08 -14.84
CA ALA A 102 15.50 -8.71 -15.19
C ALA A 102 16.30 -7.69 -14.36
N LEU A 103 16.47 -7.94 -13.06
CA LEU A 103 17.32 -7.12 -12.18
C LEU A 103 18.80 -7.12 -12.61
N LYS A 104 19.31 -8.25 -13.11
CA LYS A 104 20.69 -8.37 -13.63
C LYS A 104 20.89 -7.55 -14.91
N ARG A 105 19.93 -7.63 -15.85
CA ARG A 105 19.96 -6.80 -17.06
C ARG A 105 19.88 -5.31 -16.75
N LEU A 106 19.00 -4.92 -15.82
CA LEU A 106 18.88 -3.52 -15.38
C LEU A 106 20.15 -3.00 -14.71
N ALA A 107 20.81 -3.84 -13.89
CA ALA A 107 22.06 -3.48 -13.23
C ALA A 107 23.22 -3.23 -14.22
N GLY A 108 23.16 -3.80 -15.43
CA GLY A 108 24.13 -3.56 -16.51
C GLY A 108 23.86 -2.32 -17.35
N THR A 109 22.74 -1.62 -17.14
CA THR A 109 22.42 -0.37 -17.85
C THR A 109 22.99 0.85 -17.10
N PRO A 110 23.19 2.01 -17.76
CA PRO A 110 23.60 3.26 -17.08
C PRO A 110 22.51 3.86 -16.18
N MET A 111 21.44 3.11 -15.88
CA MET A 111 20.32 3.56 -15.08
C MET A 111 20.70 3.57 -13.59
N PRO A 112 20.43 4.68 -12.87
CA PRO A 112 20.64 4.71 -11.43
C PRO A 112 19.69 3.76 -10.72
N LYS A 113 20.21 3.04 -9.72
CA LYS A 113 19.45 2.09 -8.88
C LYS A 113 18.20 2.71 -8.24
N SER A 114 18.26 3.99 -7.89
CA SER A 114 17.12 4.75 -7.35
C SER A 114 15.96 4.85 -8.32
N ALA A 115 16.20 4.95 -9.64
CA ALA A 115 15.15 5.03 -10.63
C ALA A 115 14.34 3.72 -10.75
N TYR A 116 14.91 2.58 -10.37
CA TYR A 116 14.18 1.31 -10.30
C TYR A 116 13.14 1.35 -9.17
N PHE A 117 13.57 1.69 -7.96
CA PHE A 117 12.67 1.80 -6.80
C PHE A 117 11.61 2.88 -6.99
N LEU A 118 11.99 4.04 -7.55
CA LEU A 118 11.02 5.11 -7.85
C LEU A 118 10.00 4.68 -8.92
N GLY A 119 10.41 3.89 -9.91
CA GLY A 119 9.49 3.28 -10.88
C GLY A 119 8.48 2.33 -10.23
N LYS A 120 8.95 1.47 -9.30
CA LYS A 120 8.07 0.59 -8.51
C LYS A 120 7.10 1.38 -7.64
N ILE A 121 7.59 2.39 -6.92
CA ILE A 121 6.76 3.28 -6.10
C ILE A 121 5.71 3.98 -6.96
N ALA A 122 6.06 4.44 -8.17
CA ALA A 122 5.11 5.07 -9.07
C ALA A 122 3.95 4.15 -9.46
N VAL A 123 4.23 2.88 -9.79
CA VAL A 123 3.16 1.89 -10.05
C VAL A 123 2.31 1.69 -8.81
N VAL A 124 2.93 1.48 -7.65
CA VAL A 124 2.21 1.26 -6.39
C VAL A 124 1.28 2.44 -6.09
N VAL A 125 1.75 3.68 -6.21
CA VAL A 125 0.94 4.89 -6.00
C VAL A 125 -0.23 4.97 -6.98
N VAL A 126 0.02 4.78 -8.28
CA VAL A 126 -1.04 4.88 -9.31
C VAL A 126 -2.08 3.78 -9.14
N VAL A 127 -1.65 2.52 -8.98
CA VAL A 127 -2.56 1.38 -8.82
C VAL A 127 -3.38 1.54 -7.54
N THR A 128 -2.77 1.98 -6.45
CA THR A 128 -3.48 2.27 -5.19
C THR A 128 -4.50 3.38 -5.35
N ALA A 129 -4.14 4.47 -6.04
CA ALA A 129 -5.06 5.58 -6.27
C ALA A 129 -6.29 5.13 -7.08
N VAL A 130 -6.08 4.34 -8.14
CA VAL A 130 -7.15 3.77 -8.96
C VAL A 130 -8.00 2.79 -8.14
N GLN A 131 -7.37 1.91 -7.36
CA GLN A 131 -8.06 0.94 -6.49
C GLN A 131 -8.95 1.67 -5.47
N ASN A 132 -8.40 2.66 -4.76
CA ASN A 132 -9.12 3.40 -3.75
C ASN A 132 -10.26 4.21 -4.35
N LEU A 133 -10.05 4.83 -5.52
CA LEU A 133 -11.10 5.54 -6.23
C LEU A 133 -12.26 4.59 -6.60
N LEU A 134 -11.95 3.39 -7.07
CA LEU A 134 -12.94 2.37 -7.40
C LEU A 134 -13.73 1.93 -6.16
N LEU A 135 -13.03 1.59 -5.07
CA LEU A 135 -13.66 1.17 -3.81
C LEU A 135 -14.51 2.29 -3.18
N LEU A 136 -14.04 3.55 -3.23
CA LEU A 136 -14.80 4.71 -2.76
C LEU A 136 -16.05 4.93 -3.60
N THR A 137 -15.93 4.87 -4.92
CA THR A 137 -17.06 5.05 -5.84
C THR A 137 -18.14 4.01 -5.55
N ILE A 138 -17.75 2.74 -5.39
CA ILE A 138 -18.69 1.66 -5.05
C ILE A 138 -19.26 1.86 -3.65
N GLY A 139 -18.44 2.23 -2.67
CA GLY A 139 -18.89 2.52 -1.31
C GLY A 139 -19.97 3.60 -1.25
N VAL A 140 -19.79 4.69 -2.00
CA VAL A 140 -20.74 5.80 -2.08
C VAL A 140 -22.02 5.37 -2.81
N LEU A 141 -21.88 4.82 -4.03
CA LEU A 141 -23.02 4.54 -4.90
C LEU A 141 -23.84 3.33 -4.46
N ALA A 142 -23.20 2.26 -3.98
CA ALA A 142 -23.86 1.01 -3.65
C ALA A 142 -24.14 0.84 -2.16
N PHE A 143 -23.32 1.43 -1.27
CA PHE A 143 -23.38 1.17 0.18
C PHE A 143 -23.63 2.42 1.04
N GLY A 144 -23.88 3.58 0.42
CA GLY A 144 -24.24 4.81 1.14
C GLY A 144 -23.12 5.36 2.01
N LEU A 145 -21.86 5.10 1.66
CA LEU A 145 -20.71 5.72 2.32
C LEU A 145 -20.81 7.24 2.20
N ARG A 146 -20.74 7.95 3.34
CA ARG A 146 -20.75 9.42 3.36
C ARG A 146 -19.31 9.92 3.27
N LEU A 147 -19.01 10.68 2.22
CA LEU A 147 -17.69 11.29 2.09
C LEU A 147 -17.56 12.51 3.03
N PRO A 148 -16.36 12.80 3.54
CA PRO A 148 -16.14 13.99 4.36
C PRO A 148 -16.43 15.26 3.57
N THR A 149 -17.16 16.18 4.20
CA THR A 149 -17.47 17.51 3.65
C THR A 149 -16.42 18.56 4.03
N THR A 150 -15.60 18.29 5.04
CA THR A 150 -14.54 19.19 5.54
C THR A 150 -13.16 18.72 5.09
N PRO A 151 -12.17 19.62 4.97
CA PRO A 151 -10.82 19.26 4.52
C PRO A 151 -10.00 18.45 5.54
N GLY A 152 -10.36 18.48 6.83
CA GLY A 152 -9.60 17.81 7.91
C GLY A 152 -9.50 16.29 7.74
N PRO A 153 -10.62 15.56 7.56
CA PRO A 153 -10.58 14.12 7.30
C PRO A 153 -9.85 13.76 5.99
N TRP A 154 -9.91 14.60 4.96
CA TRP A 154 -9.15 14.37 3.72
C TRP A 154 -7.64 14.49 3.93
N LEU A 155 -7.20 15.43 4.77
CA LEU A 155 -5.80 15.48 5.20
C LEU A 155 -5.41 14.20 5.95
N THR A 156 -6.32 13.69 6.79
CA THR A 156 -6.14 12.41 7.50
C THR A 156 -5.99 11.24 6.55
N TYR A 157 -6.86 11.15 5.56
CA TYR A 157 -6.77 10.16 4.50
C TYR A 157 -5.42 10.24 3.79
N LEU A 158 -4.99 11.45 3.42
CA LEU A 158 -3.76 11.66 2.67
C LEU A 158 -2.53 11.20 3.47
N TRP A 159 -2.38 11.62 4.73
CA TRP A 159 -1.20 11.24 5.50
C TRP A 159 -1.23 9.75 5.89
N VAL A 160 -2.39 9.17 6.21
CA VAL A 160 -2.51 7.73 6.49
C VAL A 160 -2.19 6.92 5.23
N ALA A 161 -2.70 7.33 4.07
CA ALA A 161 -2.41 6.66 2.79
C ALA A 161 -0.91 6.77 2.45
N LEU A 162 -0.29 7.94 2.62
CA LEU A 162 1.13 8.15 2.30
C LEU A 162 2.06 7.39 3.25
N LEU A 163 1.81 7.41 4.56
CA LEU A 163 2.60 6.63 5.51
C LEU A 163 2.36 5.13 5.32
N GLY A 164 1.09 4.73 5.14
CA GLY A 164 0.69 3.35 4.96
C GLY A 164 1.28 2.73 3.70
N ILE A 165 1.18 3.41 2.55
CA ILE A 165 1.75 2.94 1.29
C ILE A 165 3.29 2.85 1.38
N THR A 166 3.93 3.80 2.06
CA THR A 166 5.39 3.81 2.25
C THR A 166 5.81 2.64 3.13
N ALA A 167 5.18 2.45 4.29
CA ALA A 167 5.44 1.34 5.19
C ALA A 167 5.23 -0.02 4.50
N CYS A 168 4.10 -0.20 3.80
CA CYS A 168 3.79 -1.44 3.10
C CYS A 168 4.75 -1.71 1.95
N THR A 169 5.12 -0.69 1.16
CA THR A 169 6.10 -0.80 0.08
C THR A 169 7.45 -1.25 0.63
N LEU A 170 7.94 -0.61 1.69
CA LEU A 170 9.22 -0.96 2.30
C LEU A 170 9.20 -2.36 2.91
N LEU A 171 8.08 -2.77 3.51
CA LEU A 171 7.90 -4.15 3.98
C LEU A 171 7.89 -5.17 2.84
N GLY A 172 7.21 -4.86 1.74
CA GLY A 172 7.21 -5.71 0.56
C GLY A 172 8.61 -5.91 -0.01
N VAL A 173 9.39 -4.82 -0.10
CA VAL A 173 10.80 -4.86 -0.52
C VAL A 173 11.66 -5.65 0.48
N ALA A 174 11.46 -5.45 1.78
CA ALA A 174 12.18 -6.17 2.83
C ALA A 174 11.96 -7.69 2.74
N VAL A 175 10.70 -8.11 2.58
CA VAL A 175 10.32 -9.52 2.40
C VAL A 175 10.86 -10.09 1.09
N ALA A 176 10.80 -9.32 0.00
CA ALA A 176 11.38 -9.73 -1.28
C ALA A 176 12.90 -10.03 -1.19
N GLY A 177 13.62 -9.33 -0.32
CA GLY A 177 15.03 -9.62 -0.04
C GLY A 177 15.27 -10.97 0.63
N LEU A 178 14.29 -11.50 1.37
CA LEU A 178 14.37 -12.76 2.11
C LEU A 178 13.92 -13.96 1.27
N VAL A 179 12.95 -13.76 0.36
CA VAL A 179 12.49 -14.81 -0.55
C VAL A 179 13.63 -15.20 -1.48
N ARG A 180 13.90 -16.50 -1.62
CA ARG A 180 15.01 -17.02 -2.46
C ARG A 180 14.61 -17.27 -3.91
N ASN A 181 13.36 -17.65 -4.14
CA ASN A 181 12.82 -18.09 -5.43
C ASN A 181 11.52 -17.33 -5.73
N GLY A 182 11.40 -16.76 -6.92
CA GLY A 182 10.23 -16.07 -7.46
C GLY A 182 8.99 -16.95 -7.51
N TYR A 183 9.13 -18.26 -7.77
CA TYR A 183 8.02 -19.22 -7.69
C TYR A 183 7.45 -19.36 -6.27
N ALA A 184 8.32 -19.26 -5.25
CA ALA A 184 7.89 -19.31 -3.85
C ALA A 184 7.31 -17.98 -3.36
N ALA A 185 7.49 -16.88 -4.10
CA ALA A 185 7.12 -15.55 -3.64
C ALA A 185 5.59 -15.39 -3.44
N PRO A 186 4.71 -15.75 -4.40
CA PRO A 186 3.26 -15.74 -4.17
C PRO A 186 2.83 -16.68 -3.05
N ALA A 187 3.42 -17.88 -2.99
CA ALA A 187 3.09 -18.91 -2.00
C ALA A 187 3.38 -18.45 -0.56
N LEU A 188 4.36 -17.56 -0.37
CA LEU A 188 4.66 -16.97 0.94
C LEU A 188 3.87 -15.67 1.18
N ALA A 189 3.86 -14.75 0.21
CA ALA A 189 3.31 -13.41 0.39
C ALA A 189 1.78 -13.42 0.52
N SER A 190 1.07 -14.22 -0.28
CA SER A 190 -0.40 -14.20 -0.31
C SER A 190 -1.05 -14.76 0.96
N PRO A 191 -0.63 -15.90 1.53
CA PRO A 191 -1.18 -16.36 2.82
C PRO A 191 -0.90 -15.37 3.96
N ILE A 192 0.32 -14.81 4.02
CA ILE A 192 0.67 -13.78 5.01
C ILE A 192 -0.25 -12.57 4.87
N ALA A 193 -0.48 -12.11 3.63
CA ALA A 193 -1.35 -10.98 3.35
C ALA A 193 -2.79 -11.24 3.81
N ILE A 194 -3.34 -12.44 3.57
CA ILE A 194 -4.69 -12.81 4.00
C ILE A 194 -4.78 -12.88 5.52
N VAL A 195 -3.84 -13.56 6.18
CA VAL A 195 -3.82 -13.68 7.66
C VAL A 195 -3.75 -12.29 8.29
N LEU A 196 -2.88 -11.41 7.79
CA LEU A 196 -2.77 -10.04 8.29
C LEU A 196 -4.06 -9.24 8.10
N GLN A 197 -4.79 -9.42 7.00
CA GLN A 197 -6.09 -8.76 6.80
C GLN A 197 -7.13 -9.20 7.84
N PHE A 198 -7.21 -10.49 8.15
CA PHE A 198 -8.09 -10.99 9.21
C PHE A 198 -7.70 -10.45 10.58
N VAL A 199 -6.43 -10.56 10.95
CA VAL A 199 -5.92 -10.16 12.27
C VAL A 199 -5.96 -8.64 12.46
N SER A 200 -5.87 -7.87 11.37
CA SER A 200 -6.00 -6.41 11.39
C SER A 200 -7.45 -5.91 11.34
N GLY A 201 -8.42 -6.82 11.36
CA GLY A 201 -9.85 -6.51 11.35
C GLY A 201 -10.33 -5.86 10.05
N VAL A 202 -9.78 -6.24 8.89
CA VAL A 202 -10.31 -5.79 7.59
C VAL A 202 -11.72 -6.36 7.38
N PHE A 203 -11.91 -7.66 7.66
CA PHE A 203 -13.15 -8.40 7.37
C PHE A 203 -14.18 -8.40 8.50
N PHE A 204 -13.79 -7.97 9.71
CA PHE A 204 -14.64 -8.03 10.90
C PHE A 204 -14.48 -6.76 11.73
N VAL A 205 -15.46 -6.50 12.59
CA VAL A 205 -15.35 -5.43 13.58
C VAL A 205 -14.17 -5.76 14.51
N PHE A 206 -13.19 -4.87 14.63
CA PHE A 206 -11.90 -5.21 15.25
C PHE A 206 -12.07 -5.57 16.74
N THR A 207 -13.00 -4.92 17.44
CA THR A 207 -13.32 -5.19 18.84
C THR A 207 -14.03 -6.51 19.08
N THR A 208 -14.63 -7.13 18.04
CA THR A 208 -15.25 -8.47 18.16
C THR A 208 -14.25 -9.60 17.94
N LEU A 209 -13.01 -9.30 17.53
CA LEU A 209 -11.98 -10.30 17.35
C LEU A 209 -11.49 -10.85 18.71
N PRO A 210 -11.03 -12.11 18.77
CA PRO A 210 -10.33 -12.64 19.94
C PRO A 210 -9.15 -11.75 20.35
N ARG A 211 -8.89 -11.65 21.67
CA ARG A 211 -7.83 -10.77 22.20
C ARG A 211 -6.45 -11.01 21.57
N TRP A 212 -6.09 -12.27 21.31
CA TRP A 212 -4.81 -12.60 20.68
C TRP A 212 -4.69 -12.00 19.26
N MET A 213 -5.78 -11.98 18.48
CA MET A 213 -5.79 -11.34 17.16
C MET A 213 -5.64 -9.84 17.29
N GLN A 214 -6.32 -9.22 18.26
CA GLN A 214 -6.18 -7.78 18.49
C GLN A 214 -4.75 -7.40 18.87
N THR A 215 -4.10 -8.18 19.75
CA THR A 215 -2.71 -7.95 20.16
C THR A 215 -1.75 -8.11 18.98
N VAL A 216 -1.86 -9.18 18.20
CA VAL A 216 -0.99 -9.40 17.03
C VAL A 216 -1.25 -8.33 15.98
N GLY A 217 -2.51 -7.99 15.71
CA GLY A 217 -2.89 -6.98 14.72
C GLY A 217 -2.34 -5.60 15.05
N ALA A 218 -2.33 -5.22 16.34
CA ALA A 218 -1.77 -3.96 16.80
C ALA A 218 -0.25 -3.82 16.55
N LEU A 219 0.48 -4.91 16.28
CA LEU A 219 1.89 -4.86 15.90
C LEU A 219 2.09 -4.45 14.43
N PHE A 220 1.11 -4.70 13.56
CA PHE A 220 1.26 -4.53 12.11
C PHE A 220 0.65 -3.21 11.61
N PRO A 221 1.20 -2.62 10.53
CA PRO A 221 0.73 -1.32 10.05
C PRO A 221 -0.71 -1.38 9.52
N LEU A 222 -1.15 -2.54 9.03
CA LEU A 222 -2.48 -2.70 8.43
C LEU A 222 -3.61 -2.40 9.42
N LYS A 223 -3.53 -2.83 10.69
CA LYS A 223 -4.50 -2.46 11.73
C LYS A 223 -4.63 -0.95 11.85
N TRP A 224 -3.49 -0.25 11.98
CA TRP A 224 -3.47 1.20 12.13
C TRP A 224 -3.95 1.94 10.88
N MET A 225 -3.69 1.40 9.69
CA MET A 225 -4.28 1.90 8.45
C MET A 225 -5.80 1.73 8.43
N THR A 226 -6.33 0.57 8.84
CA THR A 226 -7.80 0.38 8.90
C THR A 226 -8.45 1.36 9.87
N GLN A 227 -7.85 1.58 11.05
CA GLN A 227 -8.32 2.55 12.04
C GLN A 227 -8.25 3.98 11.50
N GLY A 228 -7.16 4.36 10.82
CA GLY A 228 -7.01 5.67 10.21
C GLY A 228 -8.01 5.92 9.07
N MET A 229 -8.27 4.92 8.23
CA MET A 229 -9.28 5.02 7.17
C MET A 229 -10.70 5.10 7.75
N ARG A 230 -10.98 4.37 8.83
CA ARG A 230 -12.26 4.46 9.55
C ARG A 230 -12.47 5.84 10.17
N ALA A 231 -11.43 6.43 10.77
CA ALA A 231 -11.49 7.78 11.31
C ALA A 231 -11.81 8.85 10.25
N VAL A 232 -11.56 8.56 8.97
CA VAL A 232 -11.92 9.46 7.87
C VAL A 232 -13.40 9.33 7.50
N PHE A 233 -13.90 8.11 7.35
CA PHE A 233 -15.19 7.86 6.72
C PHE A 233 -16.33 7.57 7.70
N LEU A 234 -16.02 7.25 8.96
CA LEU A 234 -17.01 6.98 10.00
C LEU A 234 -17.26 8.21 10.88
N PRO A 235 -18.45 8.34 11.49
CA PRO A 235 -18.74 9.41 12.43
C PRO A 235 -17.79 9.39 13.64
N ASP A 236 -17.41 10.57 14.15
CA ASP A 236 -16.54 10.67 15.33
C ASP A 236 -17.11 9.97 16.57
N ALA A 237 -18.43 9.92 16.70
CA ALA A 237 -19.12 9.19 17.78
C ALA A 237 -18.82 7.68 17.77
N TYR A 238 -18.40 7.12 16.62
CA TYR A 238 -18.01 5.72 16.54
C TYR A 238 -16.66 5.44 17.22
N ALA A 239 -15.80 6.45 17.43
CA ALA A 239 -14.48 6.29 18.02
C ALA A 239 -14.51 5.62 19.41
N VAL A 240 -15.59 5.83 20.18
CA VAL A 240 -15.80 5.21 21.50
C VAL A 240 -15.88 3.67 21.43
N ARG A 241 -16.20 3.12 20.25
CA ARG A 241 -16.27 1.67 20.00
C ARG A 241 -14.96 1.07 19.51
N GLU A 242 -13.93 1.89 19.25
CA GLU A 242 -12.58 1.38 19.01
C GLU A 242 -11.96 0.88 20.33
N PRO A 243 -10.97 -0.03 20.30
CA PRO A 243 -10.41 -0.66 21.51
C PRO A 243 -9.94 0.32 22.59
N ALA A 244 -9.41 1.47 22.18
CA ALA A 244 -8.92 2.53 23.06
C ALA A 244 -9.97 3.62 23.34
N GLY A 245 -11.22 3.45 22.88
CA GLY A 245 -12.28 4.44 22.97
C GLY A 245 -12.02 5.72 22.17
N SER A 246 -11.02 5.74 21.29
CA SER A 246 -10.69 6.86 20.42
C SER A 246 -10.03 6.38 19.12
N TRP A 247 -9.90 7.27 18.13
CA TRP A 247 -9.23 6.98 16.86
C TRP A 247 -7.70 6.85 16.97
N GLU A 248 -7.09 7.28 18.10
CA GLU A 248 -5.65 7.24 18.34
C GLU A 248 -4.78 7.73 17.16
N LEU A 249 -5.19 8.79 16.44
CA LEU A 249 -4.47 9.27 15.26
C LEU A 249 -2.95 9.52 15.48
N PRO A 250 -2.50 10.05 16.63
CA PRO A 250 -1.07 10.16 16.92
C PRO A 250 -0.36 8.80 16.98
N MET A 251 -1.01 7.77 17.53
CA MET A 251 -0.48 6.42 17.60
C MET A 251 -0.46 5.76 16.21
N VAL A 252 -1.50 5.98 15.39
CA VAL A 252 -1.51 5.57 13.98
C VAL A 252 -0.29 6.16 13.26
N ALA A 253 -0.05 7.47 13.39
CA ALA A 253 1.11 8.11 12.79
C ALA A 253 2.44 7.55 13.32
N ALA A 254 2.56 7.36 14.64
CA ALA A 254 3.76 6.82 15.28
C ALA A 254 4.08 5.40 14.79
N VAL A 255 3.11 4.49 14.78
CA VAL A 255 3.33 3.10 14.36
C VAL A 255 3.64 3.01 12.87
N LEU A 256 2.96 3.78 12.02
CA LEU A 256 3.28 3.80 10.59
C LEU A 256 4.68 4.39 10.33
N ALA A 257 5.08 5.43 11.07
CA ALA A 257 6.43 5.98 10.99
C ALA A 257 7.50 4.97 11.45
N ILE A 258 7.24 4.24 12.54
CA ILE A 258 8.13 3.16 13.00
C ILE A 258 8.28 2.10 11.92
N TRP A 259 7.19 1.67 11.28
CA TRP A 259 7.25 0.70 10.18
C TRP A 259 7.93 1.25 8.92
N CYS A 260 7.81 2.54 8.63
CA CYS A 260 8.60 3.18 7.58
C CYS A 260 10.11 3.09 7.90
N CYS A 261 10.51 3.45 9.12
CA CYS A 261 11.92 3.40 9.54
C CYS A 261 12.47 1.96 9.58
N ALA A 262 11.73 1.04 10.21
CA ALA A 262 12.10 -0.37 10.31
C ALA A 262 12.12 -1.05 8.95
N GLY A 263 11.09 -0.80 8.12
CA GLY A 263 11.00 -1.31 6.76
C GLY A 263 12.15 -0.82 5.89
N LEU A 264 12.50 0.47 5.97
CA LEU A 264 13.66 1.03 5.25
C LEU A 264 14.96 0.38 5.71
N PHE A 265 15.17 0.27 7.02
CA PHE A 265 16.36 -0.36 7.58
C PHE A 265 16.54 -1.81 7.10
N VAL A 266 15.46 -2.61 7.19
CA VAL A 266 15.50 -4.01 6.74
C VAL A 266 15.64 -4.07 5.22
N ALA A 267 14.89 -3.28 4.44
CA ALA A 267 14.98 -3.26 2.98
C ALA A 267 16.41 -2.94 2.51
N VAL A 268 17.09 -1.96 3.10
CA VAL A 268 18.48 -1.63 2.76
C VAL A 268 19.44 -2.78 3.09
N ARG A 269 19.18 -3.53 4.17
CA ARG A 269 20.03 -4.65 4.61
C ARG A 269 19.78 -5.95 3.85
N THR A 270 18.54 -6.22 3.45
CA THR A 270 18.16 -7.49 2.81
C THR A 270 18.14 -7.41 1.29
N PHE A 271 18.00 -6.22 0.70
CA PHE A 271 17.88 -6.08 -0.74
C PHE A 271 19.13 -6.54 -1.48
N ARG A 272 18.94 -7.43 -2.45
CA ARG A 272 20.01 -8.03 -3.26
C ARG A 272 19.65 -7.93 -4.74
N TRP A 273 20.64 -7.49 -5.53
CA TRP A 273 20.51 -7.35 -6.98
C TRP A 273 20.69 -8.68 -7.74
N ARG A 274 21.30 -9.69 -7.11
CA ARG A 274 21.67 -10.97 -7.74
C ARG A 274 21.33 -12.15 -6.83
N ASN A 275 20.96 -13.28 -7.43
CA ASN A 275 20.77 -14.55 -6.72
C ASN A 275 22.13 -15.14 -6.27
N ARG A 276 22.11 -15.95 -5.21
CA ARG A 276 23.34 -16.54 -4.63
C ARG A 276 24.01 -17.56 -5.57
N HIS A 277 23.29 -18.07 -6.57
CA HIS A 277 23.76 -19.11 -7.49
C HIS A 277 24.46 -18.55 -8.74
N ASP A 278 24.46 -17.23 -8.96
CA ASP A 278 25.21 -16.60 -10.06
C ASP A 278 26.72 -16.46 -9.76
N GLY A 279 27.26 -17.28 -8.86
CA GLY A 279 28.65 -17.22 -8.39
C GLY A 279 29.52 -18.41 -8.82
N ASP A 280 28.94 -19.42 -9.46
CA ASP A 280 29.61 -20.70 -9.74
C ASP A 280 29.86 -20.95 -11.25
N ASP A 281 29.70 -19.93 -12.11
CA ASP A 281 30.02 -20.01 -13.55
C ASP A 281 31.10 -18.98 -13.96
#